data_AF-A0A3D3BY37-F1
#
_entry.id   AF-A0A3D3BY37-F1
#
_cell.length_a   1.000
_cell.length_b   1.000
_cell.length_c   1.000
_cell.angle_alpha   90.00
_cell.angle_beta   90.00
_cell.angle_gamma   90.00
#
_symmetry.space_group_name_H-M   'P 1'
#
loop_
_entity.id
_entity.type
_entity.pdbx_description
1 polymer ?
#
loop_
_entity_poly.entity_id
_entity_poly.type
_entity_poly.pdbx_seq_one_letter_code
_entity_poly.pdbx_strand_id
1 'polypeptide(L)' 'AKEIELEDKFENMGAQMVKEVASQTSDVAGDGTTTATVLAQSILNEGLKSVAAGMNPMD' A
#
# COMPACT_ATOMS: atom_id res chain seq x y z
N ALA A 1 -11.70 -1.31 7.00
CA ALA A 1 -10.62 -2.26 7.31
C ALA A 1 -10.38 -2.26 8.81
N LYS A 2 -11.05 -3.13 9.58
CA LYS A 2 -11.07 -2.97 11.05
C LYS A 2 -9.92 -3.63 11.82
N GLU A 3 -9.33 -4.76 11.40
CA GLU A 3 -8.24 -5.38 12.17
C GLU A 3 -7.30 -6.14 11.23
N ILE A 4 -6.30 -5.46 10.66
CA ILE A 4 -5.15 -6.13 10.05
C ILE A 4 -3.99 -5.80 10.98
N GLU A 5 -3.55 -6.80 11.73
CA GLU A 5 -2.32 -6.77 12.53
C GLU A 5 -1.53 -8.03 12.18
N LEU A 6 -0.25 -7.85 11.88
CA LEU A 6 0.66 -8.93 11.54
C LEU A 6 1.67 -9.13 12.69
N GLU A 7 2.08 -10.37 12.93
CA GLU A 7 3.04 -10.70 13.98
C GLU A 7 4.44 -10.13 13.66
N ASP A 8 4.83 -10.14 12.38
CA ASP A 8 6.08 -9.53 11.95
C ASP A 8 5.99 -8.00 11.96
N LYS A 9 6.98 -7.36 12.56
CA LYS A 9 7.00 -5.91 12.75
C LYS A 9 7.10 -5.16 11.41
N PHE A 10 7.86 -5.66 10.45
CA PHE A 10 8.04 -4.99 9.16
C PHE A 10 6.81 -5.16 8.28
N GLU A 11 6.24 -6.35 8.25
CA GLU A 11 4.99 -6.61 7.53
C GLU A 11 3.84 -5.81 8.13
N ASN A 12 3.71 -5.77 9.47
CA ASN A 12 2.68 -4.99 10.13
C ASN A 12 2.82 -3.50 9.86
N MET A 13 4.05 -2.98 9.86
CA MET A 13 4.32 -1.60 9.49
C MET A 13 3.86 -1.30 8.06
N GLY A 14 4.17 -2.17 7.10
CA GLY A 14 3.68 -2.07 5.72
C GLY A 14 2.15 -2.09 5.62
N ALA A 15 1.52 -3.02 6.33
CA ALA A 15 0.06 -3.13 6.37
C ALA A 15 -0.61 -1.89 6.98
N GLN A 16 -0.06 -1.34 8.07
CA GLN A 16 -0.58 -0.11 8.66
C GLN A 16 -0.42 1.09 7.71
N MET A 17 0.70 1.20 6.99
CA MET A 17 0.91 2.30 6.02
C MET A 17 -0.14 2.30 4.92
N VAL A 18 -0.40 1.13 4.30
CA VAL A 18 -1.40 1.02 3.23
C VAL A 18 -2.81 1.25 3.76
N LYS A 19 -3.11 0.76 4.97
CA LYS A 19 -4.40 0.96 5.64
C LYS A 19 -4.68 2.44 5.92
N GLU A 20 -3.68 3.19 6.37
CA GLU A 20 -3.80 4.63 6.64
C GLU A 20 -4.17 5.41 5.36
N VAL A 21 -3.44 5.19 4.27
CA VAL A 21 -3.69 5.85 2.97
C VAL A 21 -5.04 5.45 2.38
N ALA A 22 -5.40 4.17 2.48
CA ALA A 22 -6.70 3.69 2.03
C ALA A 22 -7.84 4.30 2.87
N SER A 23 -7.67 4.46 4.19
CA SER A 23 -8.67 5.09 5.06
C SER A 23 -8.89 6.55 4.68
N GLN A 24 -7.81 7.30 4.46
CA GLN A 24 -7.89 8.71 4.03
C GLN A 24 -8.65 8.88 2.70
N THR A 25 -8.52 7.90 1.80
CA THR A 25 -9.32 7.87 0.56
C THR A 25 -10.81 7.81 0.86
N SER A 26 -11.21 6.97 1.82
CA SER A 26 -12.61 6.92 2.29
C SER A 26 -13.05 8.21 2.95
N ASP A 27 -12.18 8.85 3.73
CA ASP A 27 -12.54 10.03 4.51
C ASP A 27 -12.83 11.23 3.61
N VAL A 28 -12.12 11.35 2.49
CA VAL A 28 -12.31 12.43 1.51
C VAL A 28 -13.35 12.08 0.45
N ALA A 29 -13.29 10.87 -0.12
CA ALA A 29 -14.13 10.47 -1.26
C ALA A 29 -15.41 9.74 -0.86
N GLY A 30 -15.54 9.28 0.40
CA GLY A 30 -16.69 8.54 0.93
C GLY A 30 -16.70 7.04 0.63
N ASP A 31 -15.87 6.55 -0.29
CA ASP A 31 -15.69 5.14 -0.69
C ASP A 31 -14.32 4.96 -1.38
N GLY A 32 -13.94 3.73 -1.75
CA GLY A 32 -12.76 3.44 -2.56
C GLY A 32 -11.57 2.86 -1.81
N THR A 33 -11.74 2.53 -0.53
CA THR A 33 -10.68 1.93 0.31
C THR A 33 -10.07 0.67 -0.31
N THR A 34 -10.91 -0.22 -0.85
CA THR A 34 -10.48 -1.46 -1.50
C THR A 34 -9.73 -1.18 -2.80
N THR A 35 -10.24 -0.25 -3.61
CA THR A 35 -9.60 0.15 -4.88
C THR A 35 -8.22 0.75 -4.61
N ALA A 36 -8.11 1.65 -3.64
CA ALA A 36 -6.83 2.23 -3.23
C ALA A 36 -5.84 1.15 -2.76
N THR A 37 -6.31 0.17 -1.99
CA THR A 37 -5.48 -0.95 -1.49
C THR A 37 -4.93 -1.81 -2.64
N VAL A 38 -5.76 -2.17 -3.62
CA VAL A 38 -5.35 -3.00 -4.77
C VAL A 38 -4.42 -2.24 -5.72
N LEU A 39 -4.68 -0.95 -5.94
CA LEU A 39 -3.80 -0.10 -6.74
C LEU A 39 -2.43 0.06 -6.08
N ALA A 40 -2.40 0.32 -4.77
CA ALA A 40 -1.15 0.41 -4.00
C ALA A 40 -0.33 -0.89 -4.10
N GLN A 41 -0.96 -2.05 -3.96
CA GLN A 41 -0.30 -3.35 -4.14
C GLN A 41 0.30 -3.49 -5.54
N SER A 42 -0.47 -3.13 -6.58
CA SER A 42 -0.04 -3.28 -7.97
C SER A 42 1.14 -2.37 -8.29
N ILE A 43 1.08 -1.10 -7.88
CA ILE A 43 2.16 -0.12 -8.07
C ILE A 43 3.43 -0.58 -7.33
N LEU A 44 3.29 -1.02 -6.08
CA LEU A 44 4.43 -1.50 -5.29
C LEU A 44 5.11 -2.70 -5.97
N ASN A 45 4.33 -3.68 -6.42
CA ASN A 45 4.86 -4.89 -7.03
C ASN A 45 5.60 -4.59 -8.34
N GLU A 46 5.02 -3.77 -9.23
CA GLU A 46 5.67 -3.38 -10.49
C GLU A 46 6.87 -2.45 -10.27
N GLY A 47 6.79 -1.54 -9.29
CA GLY A 47 7.91 -0.70 -8.88
C GLY A 47 9.09 -1.52 -8.39
N LEU A 48 8.86 -2.49 -7.49
CA LEU A 48 9.91 -3.37 -6.98
C LEU A 48 10.56 -4.21 -8.07
N LYS A 49 9.79 -4.72 -9.05
CA LYS A 49 10.34 -5.42 -10.22
C LYS A 49 11.25 -4.51 -11.04
N SER A 50 10.83 -3.26 -11.27
CA SER A 50 11.61 -2.29 -12.04
C SER A 50 12.90 -1.91 -11.32
N VAL A 51 12.85 -1.68 -10.01
CA VAL A 51 14.04 -1.40 -9.19
C VAL A 51 14.98 -2.60 -9.17
N ALA A 52 14.47 -3.83 -9.05
CA ALA A 52 15.27 -5.05 -9.14
C ALA A 52 15.95 -5.22 -10.51
N ALA A 53 15.36 -4.67 -11.58
CA ALA A 53 15.96 -4.62 -12.92
C ALA A 53 17.02 -3.50 -13.08
N GLY A 54 17.32 -2.74 -12.02
CA GLY A 54 18.34 -1.68 -12.00
C GLY A 54 17.80 -0.29 -12.34
N MET A 55 16.48 -0.12 -12.40
CA MET A 55 15.86 1.18 -12.62
C MET A 55 15.93 2.02 -11.34
N ASN A 56 16.23 3.32 -11.48
CA ASN A 56 16.32 4.23 -10.35
C ASN A 56 14.91 4.50 -9.78
N PRO A 57 14.66 4.26 -8.47
CA PRO A 57 13.35 4.48 -7.86
C PRO A 57 12.88 5.95 -7.84
N MET A 58 13.81 6.90 -8.05
CA MET A 58 13.54 8.34 -8.00
C MET A 58 13.29 8.96 -9.38
N ASP A 59 13.57 8.22 -10.46
CA ASP A 59 13.26 8.62 -11.84
C ASP A 59 11.90 8.05 -12.26
#